data_AF-A0A257G7M5-F1
#
_entry.id   AF-A0A257G7M5-F1
#
_cell.length_a   1.000
_cell.length_b   1.000
_cell.length_c   1.000
_cell.angle_alpha   90.00
_cell.angle_beta   90.00
_cell.angle_gamma   90.00
#
_symmetry.space_group_name_H-M   'P 1'
#
loop_
_entity.id
_entity.type
_entity.pdbx_description
1 polymer ?
#
loop_
_entity_poly.entity_id
_entity_poly.type
_entity_poly.pdbx_seq_one_letter_code
_entity_poly.pdbx_strand_id
1 'polypeptide(L)'
;MGVILVVAGFVALGAWLHVTPLYAGFLLLWAWSALHELSLKALPGALIGALTGAGMSFLLQTGTATGSPALIVLALVLMIGALFFVVAGRAALVCNQSTMLFITVFNAPVIQAGEDFRQVLLAVVLGAIWFAAIVWLISKFVPAPSAEPEAAQAS
;
A
#
# COMPACT_ATOMS: atom_id res chain seq x y z
N MET A 1 -7.23 -22.44 2.28
CA MET A 1 -8.13 -22.11 3.42
C MET A 1 -7.63 -20.93 4.26
N GLY A 2 -6.37 -20.90 4.72
CA GLY A 2 -5.86 -19.80 5.56
C GLY A 2 -6.06 -18.38 4.99
N VAL A 3 -5.72 -18.16 3.71
CA VAL A 3 -5.90 -16.85 3.04
C VAL A 3 -7.36 -16.39 3.05
N ILE A 4 -8.31 -17.31 2.84
CA ILE A 4 -9.76 -17.00 2.83
C ILE A 4 -10.18 -16.44 4.20
N LEU A 5 -9.71 -17.04 5.30
CA LEU A 5 -10.03 -16.57 6.65
C LEU A 5 -9.45 -15.18 6.93
N VAL A 6 -8.22 -14.91 6.46
CA VAL A 6 -7.57 -13.61 6.60
C VAL A 6 -8.31 -12.52 5.83
N VAL A 7 -8.71 -12.83 4.59
CA VAL A 7 -9.49 -11.94 3.73
C VAL A 7 -10.87 -11.69 4.33
N ALA A 8 -11.58 -12.75 4.75
CA ALA A 8 -12.90 -12.64 5.36
C ALA A 8 -12.86 -11.82 6.66
N GLY A 9 -11.84 -12.02 7.49
CA GLY A 9 -11.63 -11.23 8.70
C GLY A 9 -11.39 -9.74 8.40
N PHE A 10 -10.60 -9.43 7.37
CA PHE A 10 -10.40 -8.04 6.94
C PHE A 10 -11.69 -7.40 6.43
N VAL A 11 -12.48 -8.13 5.65
CA VAL A 11 -13.77 -7.67 5.13
C VAL A 11 -14.77 -7.43 6.26
N ALA A 12 -14.84 -8.35 7.23
CA ALA A 12 -15.69 -8.18 8.40
C ALA A 12 -15.29 -6.98 9.26
N LEU A 13 -13.97 -6.78 9.48
CA LEU A 13 -13.43 -5.62 10.18
C LEU A 13 -13.77 -4.31 9.46
N GLY A 14 -13.61 -4.29 8.14
CA GLY A 14 -13.95 -3.16 7.28
C GLY A 14 -15.43 -2.79 7.33
N ALA A 15 -16.31 -3.80 7.23
CA ALA A 15 -17.75 -3.62 7.35
C ALA A 15 -18.15 -3.10 8.74
N TRP A 16 -17.54 -3.63 9.80
CA TRP A 16 -17.80 -3.19 11.18
C TRP A 16 -17.34 -1.75 11.44
N LEU A 17 -16.25 -1.32 10.81
CA LEU A 17 -15.72 0.05 10.90
C LEU A 17 -16.29 1.01 9.84
N HIS A 18 -17.23 0.54 9.00
CA HIS A 18 -17.83 1.31 7.90
C HIS A 18 -16.79 1.87 6.91
N VAL A 19 -15.70 1.14 6.68
CA VAL A 19 -14.67 1.49 5.70
C VAL A 19 -15.00 0.78 4.38
N THR A 20 -15.42 1.56 3.38
CA THR A 20 -15.90 1.04 2.09
C THR A 20 -14.77 0.58 1.14
N PRO A 21 -13.69 1.36 0.91
CA PRO A 21 -12.69 1.06 -0.11
C PRO A 21 -11.63 0.07 0.39
N LEU A 22 -12.06 -1.12 0.82
CA LEU A 22 -11.17 -2.17 1.35
C LEU A 22 -10.13 -2.64 0.33
N TYR A 23 -10.41 -2.46 -0.97
CA TYR A 23 -9.45 -2.73 -2.04
C TYR A 23 -8.14 -1.96 -1.83
N ALA A 24 -8.15 -0.78 -1.20
CA ALA A 24 -6.95 -0.01 -0.93
C ALA A 24 -6.02 -0.69 0.08
N GLY A 25 -6.59 -1.36 1.09
CA GLY A 25 -5.83 -2.21 2.01
C GLY A 25 -5.27 -3.45 1.31
N PHE A 26 -6.04 -4.07 0.42
CA PHE A 26 -5.54 -5.19 -0.40
C PHE A 26 -4.46 -4.77 -1.39
N LEU A 27 -4.56 -3.56 -1.95
CA LEU A 27 -3.55 -3.00 -2.84
C LEU A 27 -2.21 -2.83 -2.11
N LEU A 28 -2.25 -2.40 -0.84
CA LEU A 28 -1.06 -2.35 0.01
C LEU A 28 -0.50 -3.75 0.27
N LEU A 29 -1.35 -4.73 0.61
CA LEU A 29 -0.92 -6.12 0.80
C LEU A 29 -0.23 -6.65 -0.45
N TRP A 30 -0.83 -6.43 -1.61
CA TRP A 30 -0.29 -6.85 -2.89
C TRP A 30 1.04 -6.18 -3.17
N ALA A 31 1.14 -4.85 -3.04
CA ALA A 31 2.37 -4.10 -3.20
C ALA A 31 3.47 -4.60 -2.25
N TRP A 32 3.13 -4.84 -0.98
CA TRP A 32 4.07 -5.36 0.01
C TRP A 32 4.54 -6.79 -0.30
N SER A 33 3.64 -7.65 -0.75
CA SER A 33 4.00 -9.01 -1.17
C SER A 33 4.84 -9.05 -2.44
N ALA A 34 4.50 -8.24 -3.44
CA ALA A 34 5.12 -8.28 -4.76
C ALA A 34 6.48 -7.57 -4.80
N LEU A 35 6.64 -6.49 -4.01
CA LEU A 35 7.85 -5.67 -4.01
C LEU A 35 8.85 -6.08 -2.92
N HIS A 36 8.37 -6.69 -1.84
CA HIS A 36 9.16 -6.90 -0.63
C HIS A 36 8.96 -8.27 0.03
N GLU A 37 8.34 -9.22 -0.67
CA GLU A 37 8.17 -10.62 -0.21
C GLU A 37 7.58 -10.72 1.22
N LEU A 38 6.67 -9.81 1.58
CA LEU A 38 6.06 -9.73 2.92
C LEU A 38 7.06 -9.51 4.07
N SER A 39 8.23 -8.92 3.81
CA SER A 39 9.20 -8.55 4.83
C SER A 39 8.64 -7.47 5.76
N LEU A 40 8.50 -7.79 7.05
CA LEU A 40 8.03 -6.85 8.09
C LEU A 40 8.92 -5.60 8.22
N LYS A 41 10.20 -5.69 7.85
CA LYS A 41 11.13 -4.56 7.85
C LYS A 41 10.81 -3.53 6.76
N ALA A 42 10.24 -3.98 5.64
CA ALA A 42 9.92 -3.13 4.50
C ALA A 42 8.51 -2.51 4.59
N LEU A 43 7.66 -3.02 5.48
CA LEU A 43 6.29 -2.54 5.67
C LEU A 43 6.21 -1.03 5.95
N PRO A 44 7.02 -0.43 6.86
CA PRO A 44 6.93 1.01 7.12
C PRO A 44 7.21 1.84 5.86
N GLY A 45 8.19 1.44 5.05
CA GLY A 45 8.49 2.11 3.78
C GLY A 45 7.36 1.97 2.76
N ALA A 46 6.81 0.76 2.60
CA ALA A 46 5.68 0.50 1.72
C ALA A 46 4.44 1.31 2.12
N LEU A 47 4.14 1.37 3.43
CA LEU A 47 3.04 2.14 3.98
C LEU A 47 3.23 3.65 3.77
N ILE A 48 4.42 4.19 4.06
CA ILE A 48 4.71 5.61 3.82
C ILE A 48 4.54 5.94 2.34
N GLY A 49 5.04 5.08 1.45
CA GLY A 49 4.90 5.27 0.00
C GLY A 49 3.43 5.24 -0.43
N ALA A 50 2.67 4.26 0.04
CA ALA A 50 1.23 4.13 -0.22
C ALA A 50 0.44 5.35 0.25
N LEU A 51 0.69 5.81 1.48
CA LEU A 51 0.05 7.01 2.04
C LEU A 51 0.45 8.28 1.31
N THR A 52 1.70 8.36 0.84
CA THR A 52 2.18 9.50 0.04
C THR A 52 1.47 9.54 -1.31
N GLY A 53 1.39 8.40 -2.01
CA GLY A 53 0.66 8.28 -3.27
C GLY A 53 -0.83 8.58 -3.13
N ALA A 54 -1.45 8.08 -2.06
CA ALA A 54 -2.83 8.35 -1.72
C ALA A 54 -3.08 9.81 -1.35
N GLY A 55 -2.18 10.43 -0.59
CA GLY A 55 -2.26 11.84 -0.20
C GLY A 55 -2.17 12.78 -1.40
N MET A 56 -1.26 12.53 -2.33
CA MET A 56 -1.18 13.31 -3.57
C MET A 56 -2.44 13.16 -4.43
N SER A 57 -3.00 11.96 -4.49
CA SER A 57 -4.23 11.69 -5.23
C SER A 57 -5.46 12.34 -4.57
N PHE A 58 -5.49 12.39 -3.23
CA PHE A 58 -6.48 13.14 -2.46
C PHE A 58 -6.38 14.65 -2.68
N LEU A 59 -5.16 15.18 -2.78
CA LEU A 59 -4.94 16.58 -3.08
C LEU A 59 -5.45 16.94 -4.47
N LEU A 60 -5.21 16.07 -5.45
CA LEU A 60 -5.77 16.21 -6.80
C LEU A 60 -7.30 16.20 -6.77
N GLN A 61 -7.91 15.22 -6.09
CA GLN A 61 -9.37 15.12 -5.94
C GLN A 61 -9.96 16.37 -5.28
N THR A 62 -9.30 16.89 -4.25
CA THR A 62 -9.74 18.10 -3.55
C THR A 62 -9.64 19.30 -4.47
N GLY A 63 -8.56 19.41 -5.25
CA GLY A 63 -8.39 20.47 -6.25
C GLY A 63 -9.47 20.44 -7.33
N THR A 64 -9.81 19.26 -7.85
CA THR A 64 -10.88 19.11 -8.85
C THR A 64 -12.26 19.40 -8.27
N ALA A 65 -12.56 18.88 -7.08
CA ALA A 65 -13.85 19.11 -6.41
C ALA A 65 -14.09 20.58 -6.02
N THR A 66 -13.03 21.30 -5.65
CA THR A 66 -13.10 22.74 -5.30
C THR A 66 -12.93 23.66 -6.50
N GLY A 67 -12.61 23.12 -7.68
CA GLY A 67 -12.29 23.91 -8.87
C GLY A 67 -11.02 24.76 -8.72
N SER A 68 -10.12 24.39 -7.81
CA SER A 68 -8.90 25.15 -7.49
C SER A 68 -7.72 24.72 -8.38
N PRO A 69 -7.30 25.55 -9.37
CA PRO A 69 -6.18 25.20 -10.24
C PRO A 69 -4.86 25.10 -9.47
N ALA A 70 -4.71 25.89 -8.39
CA ALA A 70 -3.51 25.88 -7.57
C ALA A 70 -3.29 24.51 -6.90
N LEU A 71 -4.35 23.88 -6.37
CA LEU A 71 -4.26 22.55 -5.76
C LEU A 71 -4.00 21.46 -6.80
N ILE A 72 -4.62 21.57 -7.98
CA ILE A 72 -4.39 20.65 -9.09
C ILE A 72 -2.93 20.71 -9.53
N VAL A 73 -2.41 21.91 -9.81
CA VAL A 73 -1.01 22.12 -10.21
C VAL A 73 -0.06 21.64 -9.12
N LEU A 74 -0.34 21.93 -7.85
CA LEU A 74 0.47 21.45 -6.73
C LEU A 74 0.51 19.92 -6.69
N ALA A 75 -0.63 19.24 -6.80
CA ALA A 75 -0.69 17.79 -6.83
C ALA A 75 0.12 17.20 -7.99
N LEU A 76 -0.02 17.76 -9.20
CA LEU A 76 0.72 17.32 -10.38
C LEU A 76 2.24 17.52 -10.23
N VAL A 77 2.67 18.67 -9.71
CA VAL A 77 4.09 18.95 -9.45
C VAL A 77 4.66 17.98 -8.41
N LEU A 78 3.91 17.69 -7.34
CA LEU A 78 4.33 16.70 -6.34
C LEU A 78 4.45 15.30 -6.94
N MET A 79 3.50 14.88 -7.78
CA MET A 79 3.56 13.57 -8.46
C MET A 79 4.75 13.47 -9.43
N ILE A 80 5.02 14.52 -10.22
CA ILE A 80 6.18 14.60 -11.10
C ILE A 80 7.48 14.54 -10.28
N GLY A 81 7.53 15.29 -9.18
CA GLY A 81 8.67 15.26 -8.26
C GLY A 81 8.89 13.87 -7.65
N ALA A 82 7.83 13.21 -7.20
CA ALA A 82 7.89 11.86 -6.67
C ALA A 82 8.42 10.86 -7.71
N LEU A 83 7.91 10.94 -8.94
CA LEU A 83 8.38 10.13 -10.07
C LEU A 83 9.87 10.36 -10.35
N PHE A 84 10.31 11.62 -10.36
CA PHE A 84 11.73 11.95 -10.52
C PHE A 84 12.59 11.35 -9.41
N PHE A 85 12.17 11.46 -8.14
CA PHE A 85 12.90 10.87 -7.02
C PHE A 85 12.98 9.35 -7.11
N VAL A 86 11.89 8.67 -7.49
CA VAL A 86 11.90 7.21 -7.71
C VAL A 86 12.90 6.83 -8.81
N VAL A 87 12.83 7.49 -9.97
CA VAL A 87 13.72 7.19 -11.11
C VAL A 87 15.18 7.51 -10.77
N ALA A 88 15.44 8.58 -10.03
CA ALA A 88 16.78 8.94 -9.56
C ALA A 88 17.31 8.03 -8.44
N GLY A 89 16.49 7.12 -7.91
CA GLY A 89 16.85 6.26 -6.77
C GLY A 89 17.09 7.04 -5.47
N ARG A 90 16.53 8.25 -5.34
CA ARG A 90 16.70 9.13 -4.16
C ARG A 90 15.39 9.21 -3.38
N ALA A 91 15.47 9.50 -2.08
CA ALA A 91 14.30 9.63 -1.19
C ALA A 91 13.37 8.39 -1.16
N ALA A 92 13.96 7.18 -1.23
CA ALA A 92 13.27 5.89 -1.27
C ALA A 92 12.34 5.60 -0.06
N LEU A 93 12.41 6.40 0.99
CA LEU A 93 11.51 6.27 2.14
C LEU A 93 10.08 6.78 1.82
N VAL A 94 9.97 7.85 1.02
CA VAL A 94 8.70 8.53 0.70
C VAL A 94 8.31 8.34 -0.76
N CYS A 95 9.30 8.28 -1.64
CA CYS A 95 9.14 8.07 -3.08
C CYS A 95 9.70 6.69 -3.41
N ASN A 96 8.84 5.67 -3.38
CA ASN A 96 9.21 4.29 -3.71
C ASN A 96 8.24 3.67 -4.71
N GLN A 97 8.47 2.40 -5.03
CA GLN A 97 7.62 1.62 -5.94
C GLN A 97 6.17 1.55 -5.45
N SER A 98 5.92 1.54 -4.13
CA SER A 98 4.54 1.64 -3.60
C SER A 98 3.93 3.01 -3.88
N THR A 99 4.68 4.11 -3.74
CA THR A 99 4.20 5.45 -4.09
C THR A 99 3.69 5.51 -5.54
N MET A 100 4.46 4.98 -6.48
CA MET A 100 4.11 4.99 -7.91
C MET A 100 2.88 4.15 -8.21
N LEU A 101 2.81 2.96 -7.60
CA LEU A 101 1.67 2.07 -7.72
C LEU A 101 0.38 2.72 -7.21
N PHE A 102 0.45 3.38 -6.05
CA PHE A 102 -0.69 4.07 -5.46
C PHE A 102 -1.10 5.32 -6.27
N ILE A 103 -0.15 6.14 -6.73
CA ILE A 103 -0.45 7.25 -7.65
C ILE A 103 -1.17 6.71 -8.90
N THR A 104 -0.68 5.62 -9.49
CA THR A 104 -1.24 5.10 -10.74
C THR A 104 -2.67 4.59 -10.56
N VAL A 105 -2.90 3.74 -9.55
CA VAL A 105 -4.22 3.14 -9.33
C VAL A 105 -5.23 4.19 -8.87
N PHE A 106 -4.83 5.07 -7.95
CA PHE A 106 -5.77 6.01 -7.36
C PHE A 106 -6.09 7.19 -8.26
N ASN A 107 -5.21 7.57 -9.20
CA ASN A 107 -5.53 8.59 -10.20
C ASN A 107 -6.31 8.03 -11.41
N ALA A 108 -6.68 6.75 -11.42
CA ALA A 108 -7.60 6.22 -12.41
C ALA A 108 -8.95 6.96 -12.34
N PRO A 109 -9.55 7.38 -13.49
CA PRO A 109 -10.76 8.22 -13.47
C PRO A 109 -11.93 7.63 -12.67
N VAL A 110 -12.10 6.30 -12.74
CA VAL A 110 -13.14 5.58 -12.00
C VAL A 110 -12.97 5.69 -10.48
N ILE A 111 -11.72 5.67 -9.98
CA ILE A 111 -11.42 5.79 -8.55
C ILE A 111 -11.50 7.26 -8.13
N GLN A 112 -10.91 8.17 -8.91
CA GLN A 112 -10.93 9.61 -8.63
C GLN A 112 -12.35 10.19 -8.54
N ALA A 113 -13.27 9.71 -9.37
CA ALA A 113 -14.65 10.19 -9.36
C ALA A 113 -15.57 9.44 -8.38
N GLY A 114 -15.25 8.18 -8.07
CA GLY A 114 -16.15 7.28 -7.34
C GLY A 114 -15.88 7.14 -5.85
N GLU A 115 -14.67 7.45 -5.39
CA GLU A 115 -14.23 7.09 -4.03
C GLU A 115 -14.04 8.30 -3.11
N ASP A 116 -14.36 8.11 -1.83
CA ASP A 116 -13.93 9.02 -0.77
C ASP A 116 -12.51 8.68 -0.35
N PHE A 117 -11.56 9.54 -0.75
CA PHE A 117 -10.14 9.32 -0.48
C PHE A 117 -9.78 9.34 1.01
N ARG A 118 -10.64 9.91 1.87
CA ARG A 118 -10.45 9.81 3.32
C ARG A 118 -10.65 8.36 3.78
N GLN A 119 -11.68 7.70 3.25
CA GLN A 119 -11.89 6.28 3.52
C GLN A 119 -10.81 5.42 2.86
N VAL A 120 -10.30 5.80 1.69
CA VAL A 120 -9.17 5.12 1.04
C VAL A 120 -7.94 5.15 1.94
N LEU A 121 -7.57 6.32 2.48
CA LEU A 121 -6.45 6.46 3.40
C LEU A 121 -6.64 5.60 4.67
N LEU A 122 -7.85 5.62 5.24
CA LEU A 122 -8.18 4.77 6.39
C LEU A 122 -8.06 3.28 6.05
N ALA A 123 -8.54 2.86 4.88
CA ALA A 123 -8.45 1.47 4.43
C ALA A 123 -7.00 1.01 4.22
N VAL A 124 -6.12 1.89 3.75
CA VAL A 124 -4.67 1.61 3.64
C VAL A 124 -4.06 1.35 5.01
N VAL A 125 -4.32 2.24 5.98
CA VAL A 125 -3.81 2.09 7.36
C VAL A 125 -4.38 0.83 8.02
N LEU A 126 -5.69 0.61 7.87
CA LEU A 126 -6.38 -0.55 8.42
C LEU A 126 -5.82 -1.86 7.83
N GLY A 127 -5.61 -1.89 6.51
CA GLY A 127 -4.97 -3.01 5.83
C GLY A 127 -3.55 -3.25 6.35
N ALA A 128 -2.75 -2.20 6.50
CA ALA A 128 -1.40 -2.30 7.04
C ALA A 128 -1.40 -2.96 8.42
N ILE A 129 -2.26 -2.50 9.32
CA ILE A 129 -2.37 -3.03 10.69
C ILE A 129 -2.82 -4.49 10.67
N TRP A 130 -3.91 -4.79 9.95
CA TRP A 130 -4.49 -6.14 9.90
C TRP A 130 -3.50 -7.14 9.30
N PHE A 131 -2.96 -6.87 8.12
CA PHE A 131 -2.08 -7.81 7.45
C PHE A 131 -0.73 -7.95 8.15
N ALA A 132 -0.19 -6.87 8.72
CA ALA A 132 1.03 -6.97 9.52
C ALA A 132 0.83 -7.84 10.77
N ALA A 133 -0.30 -7.67 11.47
CA ALA A 133 -0.63 -8.50 12.63
C ALA A 133 -0.74 -9.98 12.26
N ILE A 134 -1.37 -10.29 11.12
CA ILE A 134 -1.49 -11.67 10.63
C ILE A 134 -0.14 -12.25 10.23
N VAL A 135 0.69 -11.53 9.46
CA VAL A 135 2.03 -12.01 9.07
C VAL A 135 2.90 -12.23 10.29
N TRP A 136 2.86 -11.30 11.26
CA TRP A 136 3.56 -11.44 12.52
C TRP A 136 3.09 -12.68 13.30
N LEU A 137 1.78 -12.91 13.39
CA LEU A 137 1.21 -14.09 14.05
C LEU A 137 1.67 -15.39 13.39
N ILE A 138 1.59 -15.47 12.05
CA ILE A 138 2.02 -16.66 11.28
C ILE A 138 3.52 -16.90 11.45
N SER A 139 4.34 -15.86 11.42
CA SER A 139 5.80 -15.98 11.57
C SER A 139 6.23 -16.56 12.93
N LYS A 140 5.36 -16.48 13.94
CA LYS A 140 5.59 -17.10 15.26
C LYS A 140 5.35 -18.61 15.26
N PHE A 141 4.50 -19.12 14.36
CA PHE A 141 4.11 -20.52 14.29
C PHE A 141 4.77 -21.31 13.15
N VAL A 142 5.35 -20.63 12.15
CA VAL A 142 6.08 -21.26 11.05
C VAL A 142 7.58 -21.24 11.39
N PRO A 143 8.21 -22.41 11.67
CA PRO A 143 9.66 -22.50 11.80
C PRO A 143 10.31 -22.10 10.48
N ALA A 144 11.44 -21.38 10.55
CA ALA A 144 12.23 -21.10 9.36
C ALA A 144 12.51 -22.41 8.61
N PRO A 145 12.43 -22.45 7.27
CA PRO A 145 12.83 -23.62 6.49
C PRO A 145 14.18 -24.09 6.99
N SER A 146 14.24 -25.33 7.48
CA SER A 146 15.48 -25.97 7.90
C SER A 146 16.45 -25.84 6.73
N ALA A 147 17.55 -25.11 6.94
CA ALA A 147 18.65 -25.06 6.00
C ALA A 147 19.08 -26.51 5.75
N GLU A 148 18.69 -27.08 4.61
CA GLU A 148 19.22 -28.35 4.17
C GLU A 148 20.72 -28.16 4.04
N PRO A 149 21.55 -28.99 4.70
CA PRO A 149 22.98 -28.89 4.55
C PRO A 149 23.32 -29.15 3.08
N GLU A 150 23.85 -28.14 2.41
CA GLU A 150 24.57 -28.18 1.12
C GLU A 150 25.89 -28.97 1.28
N ALA A 151 25.83 -30.14 1.94
CA ALA A 151 26.96 -31.00 2.26
C ALA A 151 26.71 -32.46 1.83
N ALA A 152 25.56 -32.77 1.21
CA ALA A 152 25.24 -34.11 0.71
C ALA A 152 25.36 -34.28 -0.82
N GLN A 153 25.79 -33.25 -1.56
CA GLN A 153 25.99 -33.31 -3.02
C GLN A 153 27.47 -33.33 -3.45
N ALA A 154 28.40 -33.45 -2.49
CA ALA A 154 29.81 -33.67 -2.75
C ALA A 154 30.21 -35.05 -2.17
N SER A 155 29.76 -36.13 -2.81
CA SER A 155 30.20 -37.51 -2.53
C SER A 155 30.22 -38.30 -3.82
#